data_AF-A0A7S0T7H5-F1
#
_entry.id   AF-A0A7S0T7H5-F1
#
_cell.length_a   1.000
_cell.length_b   1.000
_cell.length_c   1.000
_cell.angle_alpha   90.00
_cell.angle_beta   90.00
_cell.angle_gamma   90.00
#
_symmetry.space_group_name_H-M   'P 1'
#
loop_
_entity.id
_entity.type
_entity.pdbx_description
1 polymer ?
#
loop_
_entity_poly.entity_id
_entity_poly.type
_entity_poly.pdbx_seq_one_letter_code
_entity_poly.pdbx_strand_id
1 'polypeptide(L)'
;WLCPHKHYATGNRSFLRDPPTPDAKDESGPYQMYVDIGAYGFPRAVRDKKPFEMTPTMRALEKYVLERDGFQMLYADTFQTKEEFERMFNHSHYNAMRAKYNAESAFGVVYDKMALRHSG
;
A
#
# COMPACT_ATOMS: atom_id res chain seq x y z
N TRP A 1 -5.88 -14.24 -7.25
CA TRP A 1 -4.66 -14.14 -8.06
C TRP A 1 -3.47 -14.04 -7.13
N LEU A 2 -2.40 -14.76 -7.43
CA LEU A 2 -1.16 -14.75 -6.64
C LEU A 2 0.00 -14.44 -7.57
N CYS A 3 0.85 -13.49 -7.19
CA CYS A 3 2.03 -13.14 -7.97
C CYS A 3 3.24 -13.00 -7.05
N PRO A 4 4.25 -13.88 -7.17
CA PRO A 4 5.48 -13.71 -6.42
C PRO A 4 6.24 -12.47 -6.91
N HIS A 5 6.78 -11.70 -5.97
CA HIS A 5 7.51 -10.46 -6.23
C HIS A 5 8.82 -10.47 -5.45
N LYS A 6 9.93 -10.21 -6.12
CA LYS A 6 11.21 -9.93 -5.45
C LYS A 6 11.23 -8.46 -5.06
N HIS A 7 11.17 -8.19 -3.76
CA HIS A 7 11.28 -6.83 -3.24
C HIS A 7 12.73 -6.54 -2.88
N TYR A 8 13.42 -5.74 -3.70
CA TYR A 8 14.85 -5.48 -3.55
C TYR A 8 15.13 -4.40 -2.52
N ALA A 9 16.21 -4.56 -1.74
CA ALA A 9 16.71 -3.49 -0.88
C ALA A 9 17.48 -2.47 -1.73
N THR A 10 16.95 -1.25 -1.80
CA THR A 10 17.46 -0.18 -2.66
C THR A 10 18.31 0.86 -1.93
N GLY A 11 18.44 0.74 -0.61
CA GLY A 11 19.04 1.77 0.24
C GLY A 11 18.10 2.96 0.45
N ASN A 12 16.80 2.70 0.58
CA ASN A 12 15.73 3.70 0.72
C ASN A 12 15.65 4.72 -0.42
N ARG A 13 16.12 4.35 -1.62
CA ARG A 13 16.08 5.22 -2.82
C ARG A 13 14.79 5.08 -3.62
N SER A 14 13.94 4.11 -3.26
CA SER A 14 12.64 3.87 -3.88
C SER A 14 11.49 4.48 -3.07
N PHE A 15 10.32 4.59 -3.69
CA PHE A 15 9.09 5.00 -2.99
C PHE A 15 8.57 3.89 -2.06
N LEU A 16 8.78 2.62 -2.42
CA LEU A 16 8.60 1.51 -1.48
C LEU A 16 9.73 1.54 -0.46
N ARG A 17 9.40 1.26 0.80
CA ARG A 17 10.42 1.06 1.84
C ARG A 17 11.25 -0.16 1.50
N ASP A 18 12.52 -0.17 1.89
CA ASP A 18 13.31 -1.39 1.77
C ASP A 18 12.67 -2.53 2.59
N PRO A 19 12.74 -3.78 2.10
CA PRO A 19 12.27 -4.94 2.87
C PRO A 19 12.99 -5.01 4.23
N PRO A 20 12.30 -5.40 5.31
CA PRO A 20 12.94 -5.51 6.63
C PRO A 20 13.97 -6.63 6.71
N THR A 21 13.80 -7.71 5.92
CA THR A 21 14.68 -8.89 5.95
C THR A 21 15.04 -9.36 4.53
N PRO A 22 15.95 -8.66 3.82
CA PRO A 22 16.41 -9.05 2.49
C PRO A 22 17.46 -10.17 2.58
N ASP A 23 17.00 -11.37 2.94
CA ASP A 23 17.80 -12.55 3.23
C ASP A 23 18.23 -13.36 1.98
N ALA A 24 17.64 -13.08 0.82
CA ALA A 24 18.03 -13.65 -0.47
C ALA A 24 18.83 -12.65 -1.31
N LYS A 25 19.55 -13.12 -2.33
CA LYS A 25 20.34 -12.27 -3.24
C LYS A 25 20.45 -12.88 -4.63
N ASP A 26 20.42 -12.03 -5.64
CA ASP A 26 20.81 -12.35 -7.01
C ASP A 26 21.70 -11.24 -7.61
N GLU A 27 21.86 -11.23 -8.93
CA GLU A 27 22.63 -10.24 -9.69
C GLU A 27 22.13 -8.79 -9.54
N SER A 28 20.84 -8.59 -9.24
CA SER A 28 20.24 -7.28 -9.02
C SER A 28 20.41 -6.77 -7.58
N GLY A 29 20.77 -7.65 -6.65
CA GLY A 29 21.07 -7.31 -5.26
C GLY A 29 20.32 -8.15 -4.24
N PRO A 30 20.43 -7.80 -2.94
CA PRO A 30 19.70 -8.46 -1.87
C PRO A 30 18.19 -8.12 -1.93
N TYR A 31 17.34 -9.11 -1.68
CA TYR A 31 15.88 -8.99 -1.76
C TYR A 31 15.18 -9.88 -0.73
N GLN A 32 13.91 -9.55 -0.46
CA GLN A 32 12.97 -10.40 0.27
C GLN A 32 11.84 -10.82 -0.67
N MET A 33 11.38 -12.06 -0.54
CA MET A 33 10.23 -12.54 -1.31
C MET A 33 8.92 -12.00 -0.73
N TYR A 34 8.13 -11.37 -1.58
CA TYR A 34 6.76 -10.93 -1.32
C TYR A 34 5.80 -11.69 -2.23
N VAL A 35 4.51 -11.66 -1.90
CA VAL A 35 3.44 -12.15 -2.77
C VAL A 35 2.34 -11.10 -2.84
N ASP A 36 1.97 -10.74 -4.06
CA ASP A 36 0.77 -9.95 -4.33
C ASP A 36 -0.45 -10.88 -4.34
N ILE A 37 -1.49 -10.50 -3.58
CA ILE A 37 -2.71 -11.29 -3.38
C ILE A 37 -3.92 -10.48 -3.86
N GLY A 38 -4.46 -10.87 -5.00
CA GLY A 38 -5.76 -10.40 -5.48
C GLY A 38 -6.89 -11.33 -5.04
N ALA A 39 -7.78 -10.86 -4.17
CA ALA A 39 -9.01 -11.56 -3.81
C ALA A 39 -10.21 -10.97 -4.58
N TYR A 40 -10.98 -11.82 -5.26
CA TYR A 40 -12.09 -11.39 -6.13
C TYR A 40 -13.38 -12.11 -5.77
N GLY A 41 -14.50 -11.39 -5.92
CA GLY A 41 -15.85 -11.91 -5.67
C GLY A 41 -16.52 -11.26 -4.46
N PHE A 42 -17.71 -11.75 -4.13
CA PHE A 42 -18.48 -11.25 -3.00
C PHE A 42 -18.13 -11.98 -1.71
N PRO A 43 -18.03 -11.26 -0.57
CA PRO A 43 -17.97 -11.89 0.74
C PRO A 43 -19.14 -12.88 0.91
N ARG A 44 -18.89 -14.00 1.57
CA ARG A 44 -19.91 -15.05 1.79
C ARG A 44 -21.19 -14.49 2.41
N ALA A 45 -21.08 -13.56 3.36
CA ALA A 45 -22.22 -12.90 3.98
C ALA A 45 -23.13 -12.24 2.94
N VAL A 46 -22.56 -11.52 1.96
CA VAL A 46 -23.31 -10.88 0.87
C VAL A 46 -24.04 -11.92 0.01
N ARG A 47 -23.34 -13.01 -0.38
CA ARG A 47 -23.96 -14.12 -1.14
C ARG A 47 -25.11 -14.76 -0.38
N ASP A 48 -24.94 -14.97 0.92
CA ASP A 48 -25.92 -15.58 1.80
C ASP A 48 -27.01 -14.57 2.25
N LYS A 49 -27.07 -13.37 1.64
CA LYS A 49 -28.01 -12.27 1.92
C LYS A 49 -28.00 -11.80 3.38
N LYS A 50 -26.82 -11.81 4.02
CA LYS A 50 -26.56 -11.32 5.38
C LYS A 50 -25.81 -9.98 5.34
N PRO A 51 -25.96 -9.13 6.38
CA PRO A 51 -25.18 -7.90 6.51
C PRO A 51 -23.67 -8.17 6.45
N PHE A 52 -22.93 -7.28 5.79
CA PHE A 52 -21.48 -7.30 5.75
C PHE A 52 -20.93 -5.90 5.98
N GLU A 53 -20.17 -5.75 7.05
CA GLU A 53 -19.57 -4.47 7.44
C GLU A 53 -18.26 -4.26 6.66
N MET A 54 -18.36 -3.62 5.49
CA MET A 54 -17.23 -3.41 4.57
C MET A 54 -16.09 -2.62 5.21
N THR A 55 -16.37 -1.41 5.71
CA THR A 55 -15.36 -0.50 6.26
C THR A 55 -14.49 -1.12 7.37
N PRO A 56 -15.06 -1.67 8.47
CA PRO A 56 -14.23 -2.27 9.51
C PRO A 56 -13.51 -3.53 9.05
N THR A 57 -14.09 -4.29 8.11
CA THR A 57 -13.41 -5.48 7.56
C THR A 57 -12.19 -5.09 6.74
N MET A 58 -12.31 -4.08 5.86
CA MET A 58 -11.20 -3.58 5.05
C MET A 58 -10.12 -2.93 5.92
N ARG A 59 -10.50 -2.10 6.91
CA ARG A 59 -9.52 -1.53 7.86
C ARG A 59 -8.75 -2.60 8.64
N ALA A 60 -9.42 -3.68 9.05
CA ALA A 60 -8.75 -4.80 9.73
C ALA A 60 -7.75 -5.53 8.80
N LEU A 61 -8.12 -5.75 7.55
CA LEU A 61 -7.26 -6.34 6.53
C LEU A 61 -6.03 -5.46 6.25
N GLU A 62 -6.24 -4.17 5.97
CA GLU A 62 -5.15 -3.22 5.69
C GLU A 62 -4.21 -3.07 6.89
N LYS A 63 -4.75 -3.02 8.12
CA LYS A 63 -3.95 -3.02 9.34
C LYS A 63 -3.09 -4.28 9.45
N TYR A 64 -3.66 -5.47 9.19
CA TYR A 64 -2.94 -6.73 9.23
C TYR A 64 -1.76 -6.77 8.23
N VAL A 65 -1.97 -6.21 7.03
CA VAL A 65 -0.94 -6.08 6.00
C VAL A 65 0.16 -5.11 6.45
N LEU A 66 -0.22 -3.95 6.99
CA LEU A 66 0.73 -2.95 7.47
C LEU A 66 1.59 -3.46 8.65
N GLU A 67 1.02 -4.25 9.56
CA GLU A 67 1.73 -4.88 10.68
C GLU A 67 2.78 -5.93 10.25
N ARG A 68 2.77 -6.32 8.97
CA ARG A 68 3.69 -7.31 8.38
C ARG A 68 4.65 -6.69 7.38
N ASP A 69 4.84 -5.38 7.46
CA ASP A 69 5.66 -4.62 6.51
C ASP A 69 5.21 -4.81 5.05
N GLY A 70 3.91 -5.10 4.89
CA GLY A 70 3.22 -5.15 3.61
C GLY A 70 2.70 -3.79 3.19
N PHE A 71 2.24 -3.72 1.95
CA PHE A 71 1.68 -2.51 1.38
C PHE A 71 0.54 -2.84 0.40
N GLN A 72 -0.34 -1.87 0.20
CA GLN A 72 -1.37 -1.93 -0.83
C GLN A 72 -0.85 -1.29 -2.12
N MET A 73 -1.13 -1.94 -3.25
CA MET A 73 -0.84 -1.37 -4.56
C MET A 73 -1.75 -0.16 -4.86
N LEU A 74 -1.18 0.88 -5.48
CA LEU A 74 -1.79 2.21 -5.67
C LEU A 74 -2.87 2.28 -6.78
N TYR A 75 -3.57 1.18 -7.05
CA TYR A 75 -4.69 1.14 -7.98
C TYR A 75 -6.05 0.91 -7.30
N ALA A 76 -6.06 0.57 -6.01
CA ALA A 76 -7.26 0.27 -5.24
C ALA A 76 -7.47 1.28 -4.12
N ASP A 77 -8.74 1.60 -3.83
CA ASP A 77 -9.10 2.49 -2.73
C ASP A 77 -8.56 1.99 -1.39
N THR A 78 -8.14 2.91 -0.52
CA THR A 78 -7.73 2.62 0.86
C THR A 78 -8.78 3.08 1.84
N PHE A 79 -9.04 2.25 2.86
CA PHE A 79 -9.84 2.60 4.03
C PHE A 79 -8.97 3.13 5.18
N GLN A 80 -7.64 3.21 4.98
CA GLN A 80 -6.69 3.75 5.95
C GLN A 80 -6.74 5.28 6.05
N THR A 81 -6.33 5.81 7.20
CA THR A 81 -6.02 7.25 7.31
C THR A 81 -4.78 7.60 6.49
N LYS A 82 -4.53 8.89 6.30
CA LYS A 82 -3.32 9.35 5.60
C LYS A 82 -2.06 8.90 6.31
N GLU A 83 -2.01 8.98 7.63
CA GLU A 83 -0.86 8.60 8.44
C GLU A 83 -0.60 7.10 8.37
N GLU A 84 -1.66 6.28 8.42
CA GLU A 84 -1.59 4.83 8.21
C GLU A 84 -1.04 4.51 6.81
N PHE A 85 -1.54 5.20 5.77
CA PHE A 85 -1.09 5.04 4.39
C PHE A 85 0.39 5.41 4.20
N GLU A 86 0.82 6.54 4.75
CA GLU A 86 2.21 7.04 4.62
C GLU A 86 3.23 6.13 5.33
N ARG A 87 2.78 5.24 6.23
CA ARG A 87 3.65 4.20 6.81
C ARG A 87 4.04 3.13 5.79
N MET A 88 3.23 2.86 4.77
CA MET A 88 3.55 1.85 3.74
C MET A 88 4.72 2.27 2.83
N PHE A 89 4.96 3.58 2.69
CA PHE A 89 5.88 4.12 1.69
C PHE A 89 6.94 5.04 2.29
N ASN A 90 8.05 5.20 1.58
CA ASN A 90 9.07 6.20 1.87
C ASN A 90 8.77 7.49 1.07
N HIS A 91 8.13 8.45 1.73
CA HIS A 91 7.74 9.72 1.12
C HIS A 91 8.88 10.75 1.00
N SER A 92 10.09 10.46 1.51
CA SER A 92 11.19 11.44 1.59
C SER A 92 11.52 12.06 0.22
N HIS A 93 11.79 11.23 -0.79
CA HIS A 93 12.10 11.72 -2.14
C HIS A 93 10.90 12.35 -2.84
N TYR A 94 9.70 11.79 -2.62
CA TYR A 94 8.45 12.34 -3.15
C TYR A 94 8.20 13.78 -2.65
N ASN A 95 8.33 13.99 -1.34
CA ASN A 95 8.15 15.30 -0.72
C ASN A 95 9.24 16.30 -1.16
N ALA A 96 10.50 15.86 -1.24
CA ALA A 96 11.59 16.70 -1.74
C ALA A 96 11.34 17.18 -3.19
N MET A 97 10.83 16.29 -4.04
CA MET A 97 10.46 16.64 -5.41
C MET A 97 9.28 17.61 -5.45
N ARG A 98 8.27 17.43 -4.59
CA ARG A 98 7.14 18.36 -4.52
C ARG A 98 7.58 19.76 -4.14
N ALA A 99 8.43 19.89 -3.13
CA ALA A 99 8.99 21.17 -2.71
C ALA A 99 9.83 21.82 -3.83
N LYS A 100 10.72 21.04 -4.48
CA LYS A 100 11.59 21.53 -5.57
C LYS A 100 10.82 22.19 -6.72
N TYR A 101 9.64 21.66 -7.05
CA TYR A 101 8.82 22.14 -8.17
C TYR A 101 7.60 22.96 -7.74
N ASN A 102 7.53 23.38 -6.47
CA ASN A 102 6.37 24.11 -5.92
C ASN A 102 5.03 23.38 -6.15
N ALA A 103 5.06 22.04 -6.14
CA ALA A 103 3.90 21.20 -6.39
C ALA A 103 3.00 21.03 -5.15
N GLU A 104 3.44 21.53 -3.98
CA GLU A 104 2.77 21.34 -2.69
C GLU A 104 1.37 21.95 -2.66
N SER A 105 1.19 23.12 -3.28
CA SER A 105 -0.10 23.80 -3.44
C SER A 105 -0.77 23.54 -4.79
N ALA A 106 -0.02 23.06 -5.79
CA ALA A 106 -0.53 22.86 -7.14
C ALA A 106 -1.28 21.53 -7.33
N PHE A 107 -0.89 20.48 -6.58
CA PHE A 107 -1.45 19.14 -6.73
C PHE A 107 -1.67 18.45 -5.39
N GLY A 108 -2.70 17.60 -5.30
CA GLY A 108 -2.91 16.70 -4.17
C GLY A 108 -1.74 15.73 -3.94
N VAL A 109 -1.73 15.06 -2.80
CA VAL A 109 -0.78 13.98 -2.50
C VAL A 109 -1.28 12.65 -3.05
N VAL A 110 -0.42 11.62 -3.11
CA VAL A 110 -0.81 10.27 -3.55
C VAL A 110 -2.03 9.74 -2.78
N TYR A 111 -2.07 9.99 -1.46
CA TYR A 111 -3.19 9.60 -0.61
C TYR A 111 -4.54 10.14 -1.12
N ASP A 112 -4.59 11.39 -1.60
CA ASP A 112 -5.85 12.03 -2.04
C ASP A 112 -6.49 11.34 -3.25
N LYS A 113 -5.68 10.57 -4.00
CA LYS A 113 -6.15 9.72 -5.11
C LYS A 113 -6.70 8.39 -4.61
N MET A 114 -6.14 7.85 -3.53
CA MET A 114 -6.46 6.51 -3.03
C MET A 114 -7.55 6.52 -1.95
N ALA A 115 -7.70 7.62 -1.24
CA ALA A 115 -8.67 7.74 -0.17
C ALA A 115 -10.08 7.53 -0.73
N LEU A 116 -10.85 6.64 -0.08
CA LEU A 116 -12.24 6.43 -0.42
C LEU A 116 -12.98 7.78 -0.34
N ARG A 117 -13.49 8.25 -1.47
CA ARG A 117 -14.34 9.46 -1.49
C ARG A 117 -15.68 9.08 -0.91
N HIS A 118 -15.91 9.42 0.36
CA HIS A 118 -17.25 9.39 0.92
C HIS A 118 -18.07 10.48 0.23
N SER A 119 -18.88 10.10 -0.76
CA SER A 119 -20.06 10.89 -1.12
C SER A 119 -20.99 10.86 0.08
N GLY A 120 -21.04 11.99 0.80
CA GLY A 120 -21.99 12.23 1.89
C GLY A 120 -23.43 12.23 1.41
#